data_AF-I9U0N7-F1
#
_entry.id   AF-I9U0N7-F1
#
_cell.length_a   1.000
_cell.length_b   1.000
_cell.length_c   1.000
_cell.angle_alpha   90.00
_cell.angle_beta   90.00
_cell.angle_gamma   90.00
#
_symmetry.space_group_name_H-M   'P 1'
#
loop_
_entity.id
_entity.type
_entity.pdbx_description
1 polymer ?
#
loop_
_entity_poly.entity_id
_entity_poly.type
_entity_poly.pdbx_seq_one_letter_code
_entity_poly.pdbx_strand_id
1 'polypeptide(L)'
;MSNDFWFSMAIAVVVGGFWLYKKGKNAVLTIRKIHRSFKGVCLNPKSKLSDEQCKKLAVGAMYASQQGAYQNSIETGISDLLPKILGEWWGIESTDAAKEELDYLCEKGYRYYFPFVYQAFLLGKPEAQDEIFQQNMTSQEDYDKIVAQFQNLQETFDELIRCKVVAEKEELLHYGVAGWDAGRICFLARACCEMGYITEAEAWKYIDLAYNMAHSTFSSWKDMGMSYVIGRSLWGGKHAYNSVMKDTADELLKHENSPWRKYAW
;
A
#
# COMPACT_ATOMS: atom_id res chain seq x y z
N MET A 1 -33.12 -48.51 -9.54
CA MET A 1 -32.32 -47.41 -8.94
C MET A 1 -33.24 -46.22 -8.79
N SER A 2 -33.37 -45.66 -7.58
CA SER A 2 -34.31 -44.57 -7.29
C SER A 2 -33.81 -43.23 -7.86
N ASN A 3 -34.74 -42.32 -8.18
CA ASN A 3 -34.43 -40.96 -8.62
C ASN A 3 -33.53 -40.23 -7.62
N ASP A 4 -33.66 -40.52 -6.32
CA ASP A 4 -32.87 -39.92 -5.25
C ASP A 4 -31.37 -40.19 -5.37
N PHE A 5 -30.98 -41.35 -5.93
CA PHE A 5 -29.58 -41.70 -6.18
C PHE A 5 -28.96 -40.85 -7.30
N TRP A 6 -29.72 -40.59 -8.37
CA TRP A 6 -29.26 -39.72 -9.46
C TRP A 6 -29.21 -38.24 -9.07
N PHE A 7 -30.15 -37.78 -8.24
CA PHE A 7 -30.14 -36.42 -7.69
C PHE A 7 -28.95 -36.17 -6.76
N SER A 8 -28.67 -37.09 -5.85
CA SER A 8 -27.53 -36.97 -4.92
C SER A 8 -26.18 -37.04 -5.66
N MET A 9 -26.07 -37.86 -6.71
CA MET A 9 -24.87 -37.91 -7.56
C MET A 9 -24.68 -36.62 -8.38
N ALA A 10 -25.76 -36.01 -8.88
CA ALA A 10 -25.68 -34.73 -9.59
C ALA A 10 -25.22 -33.58 -8.68
N ILE A 11 -25.72 -33.51 -7.44
CA ILE A 11 -25.30 -32.50 -6.46
C ILE A 11 -23.81 -32.68 -6.12
N ALA A 12 -23.34 -33.91 -5.91
CA ALA A 12 -21.94 -34.20 -5.62
C ALA A 12 -21.01 -33.77 -6.78
N VAL A 13 -21.43 -33.96 -8.03
CA VAL A 13 -20.67 -33.52 -9.22
C VAL A 13 -20.63 -32.00 -9.33
N VAL A 14 -21.75 -31.30 -9.07
CA VAL A 14 -21.80 -29.83 -9.10
C VAL A 14 -20.95 -29.23 -7.98
N VAL A 15 -21.04 -29.75 -6.76
CA VAL A 15 -20.26 -29.29 -5.61
C VAL A 15 -18.77 -29.59 -5.80
N GLY A 16 -18.42 -30.80 -6.26
CA GLY A 16 -17.05 -31.18 -6.57
C GLY A 16 -16.44 -30.37 -7.71
N GLY A 17 -17.23 -30.13 -8.77
CA GLY A 17 -16.84 -29.27 -9.91
C GLY A 17 -16.65 -27.81 -9.49
N PHE A 18 -17.54 -27.27 -8.64
CA PHE A 18 -17.41 -25.93 -8.09
C PHE A 18 -16.18 -25.79 -7.19
N TRP A 19 -15.88 -26.81 -6.36
CA TRP A 19 -14.70 -26.83 -5.50
C TRP A 19 -13.39 -26.91 -6.31
N LEU A 20 -13.33 -27.78 -7.32
CA LEU A 20 -12.19 -27.88 -8.24
C LEU A 20 -12.00 -26.61 -9.07
N TYR A 21 -13.09 -25.98 -9.52
CA TYR A 21 -13.06 -24.69 -10.20
C TYR A 21 -12.55 -23.58 -9.27
N LYS A 22 -13.03 -23.50 -8.02
CA LYS A 22 -12.56 -22.52 -7.03
C LYS A 22 -11.07 -22.73 -6.72
N LYS A 23 -10.63 -23.98 -6.58
CA LYS A 23 -9.21 -24.32 -6.35
C LYS A 23 -8.33 -24.01 -7.56
N GLY A 24 -8.79 -24.31 -8.77
CA GLY A 24 -8.11 -24.00 -10.03
C GLY A 24 -8.03 -22.49 -10.30
N LYS A 25 -9.12 -21.75 -10.08
CA LYS A 25 -9.16 -20.30 -10.16
C LYS A 25 -8.19 -19.68 -9.15
N ASN A 26 -8.22 -20.10 -7.89
CA ASN A 26 -7.29 -19.61 -6.88
C ASN A 26 -5.83 -19.91 -7.22
N ALA A 27 -5.52 -21.08 -7.80
CA ALA A 27 -4.18 -21.42 -8.25
C ALA A 27 -3.71 -20.53 -9.42
N VAL A 28 -4.57 -20.31 -10.43
CA VAL A 28 -4.28 -19.42 -11.57
C VAL A 28 -4.10 -17.97 -11.13
N LEU A 29 -4.95 -17.47 -10.22
CA LEU A 29 -4.84 -16.13 -9.66
C LEU A 29 -3.55 -15.98 -8.84
N THR A 30 -3.17 -17.01 -8.06
CA THR A 30 -1.91 -17.04 -7.32
C THR A 30 -0.71 -17.01 -8.28
N ILE A 31 -0.74 -17.80 -9.36
CA ILE A 31 0.33 -17.84 -10.38
C ILE A 31 0.42 -16.51 -11.14
N ARG A 32 -0.71 -15.89 -11.49
CA ARG A 32 -0.74 -14.57 -12.15
C ARG A 32 -0.26 -13.46 -11.21
N LYS A 33 -0.64 -13.50 -9.94
CA LYS A 33 -0.14 -12.59 -8.91
C LYS A 33 1.36 -12.73 -8.78
N ILE A 34 1.88 -13.95 -8.59
CA ILE A 34 3.32 -14.23 -8.57
C ILE A 34 3.97 -13.70 -9.86
N HIS A 35 3.49 -14.03 -11.05
CA HIS A 35 4.11 -13.56 -12.29
C HIS A 35 4.12 -12.03 -12.46
N ARG A 36 3.10 -11.33 -11.95
CA ARG A 36 3.00 -9.86 -12.03
C ARG A 36 3.76 -9.14 -10.92
N SER A 37 3.72 -9.66 -9.70
CA SER A 37 4.48 -9.13 -8.56
C SER A 37 6.00 -9.30 -8.73
N PHE A 38 6.45 -10.22 -9.60
CA PHE A 38 7.86 -10.37 -9.98
C PHE A 38 8.32 -9.41 -11.10
N LYS A 39 7.41 -8.66 -11.71
CA LYS A 39 7.74 -7.55 -12.62
C LYS A 39 7.51 -6.26 -11.82
N GLY A 40 8.53 -5.74 -11.14
CA GLY A 40 8.38 -4.54 -10.31
C GLY A 40 7.87 -3.32 -11.09
N VAL A 41 7.97 -3.35 -12.42
CA VAL A 41 7.25 -2.45 -13.33
C VAL A 41 6.17 -3.19 -14.14
N CYS A 42 4.92 -2.74 -14.02
CA CYS A 42 3.75 -3.28 -14.71
C CYS A 42 2.95 -2.13 -15.35
N LEU A 43 2.94 -2.07 -16.69
CA LEU A 43 2.24 -1.03 -17.46
C LEU A 43 1.06 -1.62 -18.23
N ASN A 44 -0.04 -0.88 -18.25
CA ASN A 44 -1.19 -1.12 -19.12
C ASN A 44 -0.87 -0.59 -20.53
N PRO A 45 -0.74 -1.47 -21.55
CA PRO A 45 -0.47 -1.05 -22.93
C PRO A 45 -1.64 -0.33 -23.58
N LYS A 46 -2.84 -0.38 -22.98
CA LYS A 46 -4.06 0.28 -23.46
C LYS A 46 -4.36 1.59 -22.74
N SER A 47 -3.48 2.03 -21.83
CA SER A 47 -3.70 3.30 -21.15
C SER A 47 -3.80 4.45 -22.13
N LYS A 48 -4.76 5.34 -21.88
CA LYS A 48 -5.01 6.57 -22.65
C LYS A 48 -4.75 7.83 -21.82
N LEU A 49 -4.18 7.68 -20.62
CA LEU A 49 -3.88 8.80 -19.75
C LEU A 49 -2.78 9.65 -20.36
N SER A 50 -2.85 10.96 -20.12
CA SER A 50 -1.78 11.89 -20.49
C SER A 50 -0.51 11.62 -19.66
N ASP A 51 0.63 12.14 -20.11
CA ASP A 51 1.88 12.05 -19.36
C ASP A 51 1.76 12.73 -17.98
N GLU A 52 1.04 13.85 -17.89
CA GLU A 52 0.76 14.55 -16.61
C GLU A 52 -0.03 13.66 -15.64
N GLN A 53 -1.08 13.00 -16.15
CA GLN A 53 -1.87 12.04 -15.36
C GLN A 53 -1.02 10.85 -14.92
N CYS A 54 -0.19 10.31 -15.80
CA CYS A 54 0.71 9.22 -15.46
C CYS A 54 1.78 9.63 -14.44
N LYS A 55 2.30 10.86 -14.51
CA LYS A 55 3.24 11.39 -13.52
C LYS A 55 2.59 11.43 -12.13
N LYS A 56 1.33 11.84 -12.03
CA LYS A 56 0.59 11.82 -10.77
C LYS A 56 0.40 10.40 -10.22
N LEU A 57 0.06 9.44 -11.09
CA LEU A 57 -0.04 8.02 -10.71
C LEU A 57 1.28 7.39 -10.26
N ALA A 58 2.42 7.96 -10.67
CA ALA A 58 3.74 7.46 -10.31
C ALA A 58 3.99 7.50 -8.79
N VAL A 59 3.27 8.36 -8.05
CA VAL A 59 3.27 8.40 -6.58
C VAL A 59 2.75 7.07 -5.98
N GLY A 60 1.79 6.43 -6.64
CA GLY A 60 1.28 5.11 -6.25
C GLY A 60 2.13 3.93 -6.68
N ALA A 61 3.27 4.14 -7.37
CA ALA A 61 4.00 3.07 -8.05
C ALA A 61 4.48 1.96 -7.09
N MET A 62 4.99 2.32 -5.91
CA MET A 62 5.44 1.35 -4.89
C MET A 62 4.32 0.39 -4.48
N TYR A 63 3.13 0.93 -4.17
CA TYR A 63 2.01 0.09 -3.74
C TYR A 63 1.42 -0.70 -4.91
N ALA A 64 1.38 -0.12 -6.11
CA ALA A 64 0.99 -0.84 -7.32
C ALA A 64 1.93 -2.02 -7.61
N SER A 65 3.25 -1.85 -7.52
CA SER A 65 4.24 -2.92 -7.67
C SER A 65 4.01 -4.04 -6.67
N GLN A 66 3.78 -3.71 -5.39
CA GLN A 66 3.50 -4.71 -4.36
C GLN A 66 2.30 -5.59 -4.74
N GLN A 67 1.23 -5.01 -5.27
CA GLN A 67 0.02 -5.76 -5.62
C GLN A 67 0.08 -6.40 -7.02
N GLY A 68 1.10 -6.07 -7.83
CA GLY A 68 1.17 -6.46 -9.24
C GLY A 68 0.17 -5.70 -10.13
N ALA A 69 -0.23 -4.50 -9.71
CA ALA A 69 -1.16 -3.63 -10.41
C ALA A 69 -0.45 -2.75 -11.45
N TYR A 70 -1.20 -2.26 -12.43
CA TYR A 70 -0.69 -1.30 -13.42
C TYR A 70 -0.25 0.02 -12.75
N GLN A 71 0.76 0.68 -13.32
CA GLN A 71 1.30 1.94 -12.79
C GLN A 71 0.98 3.17 -13.64
N ASN A 72 0.31 3.00 -14.78
CA ASN A 72 0.02 4.05 -15.75
C ASN A 72 -1.46 4.15 -16.16
N SER A 73 -2.39 3.55 -15.40
CA SER A 73 -3.84 3.59 -15.70
C SER A 73 -4.66 3.69 -14.42
N ILE A 74 -5.88 4.22 -14.50
CA ILE A 74 -6.84 4.17 -13.37
C ILE A 74 -7.14 2.71 -13.02
N GLU A 75 -7.52 1.90 -14.03
CA GLU A 75 -7.64 0.45 -13.91
C GLU A 75 -6.36 -0.14 -13.28
N THR A 76 -6.53 -0.96 -12.26
CA THR A 76 -5.45 -1.63 -11.52
C THR A 76 -4.98 -2.89 -12.25
N GLY A 77 -5.84 -3.49 -13.08
CA GLY A 77 -5.54 -4.75 -13.77
C GLY A 77 -5.62 -5.98 -12.86
N ILE A 78 -6.05 -5.80 -11.61
CA ILE A 78 -6.16 -6.83 -10.57
C ILE A 78 -7.56 -6.81 -9.91
N SER A 79 -8.61 -6.51 -10.68
CA SER A 79 -10.00 -6.45 -10.20
C SER A 79 -10.43 -7.68 -9.39
N ASP A 80 -9.89 -8.86 -9.72
CA ASP A 80 -10.15 -10.11 -9.00
C ASP A 80 -9.56 -10.13 -7.57
N LEU A 81 -8.55 -9.30 -7.28
CA LEU A 81 -7.92 -9.18 -5.97
C LEU A 81 -8.49 -8.01 -5.15
N LEU A 82 -9.17 -7.06 -5.78
CA LEU A 82 -9.68 -5.87 -5.10
C LEU A 82 -10.67 -6.17 -3.96
N PRO A 83 -11.61 -7.14 -4.05
CA PRO A 83 -12.47 -7.47 -2.91
C PRO A 83 -11.69 -7.89 -1.66
N LYS A 84 -10.58 -8.60 -1.85
CA LYS A 84 -9.70 -8.99 -0.75
C LYS A 84 -8.92 -7.79 -0.21
N ILE A 85 -8.36 -6.98 -1.10
CA ILE A 85 -7.56 -5.81 -0.70
C ILE A 85 -8.47 -4.81 0.02
N LEU A 86 -9.55 -4.37 -0.60
CA LEU A 86 -10.45 -3.36 -0.06
C LEU A 86 -11.26 -3.89 1.13
N GLY A 87 -11.94 -5.02 0.99
CA GLY A 87 -12.80 -5.56 2.05
C GLY A 87 -12.00 -6.13 3.22
N GLU A 88 -11.19 -7.17 2.98
CA GLU A 88 -10.52 -7.89 4.09
C GLU A 88 -9.40 -7.07 4.76
N TRP A 89 -8.65 -6.24 4.03
CA TRP A 89 -7.50 -5.53 4.61
C TRP A 89 -7.80 -4.11 5.03
N TRP A 90 -8.73 -3.44 4.34
CA TRP A 90 -9.05 -2.03 4.56
C TRP A 90 -10.47 -1.82 5.11
N GLY A 91 -11.33 -2.84 5.16
CA GLY A 91 -12.71 -2.69 5.59
C GLY A 91 -13.59 -1.87 4.63
N ILE A 92 -13.14 -1.65 3.39
CA ILE A 92 -13.83 -0.84 2.38
C ILE A 92 -14.78 -1.74 1.57
N GLU A 93 -16.07 -1.67 1.90
CA GLU A 93 -17.12 -2.43 1.20
C GLU A 93 -18.21 -1.54 0.58
N SER A 94 -18.11 -0.21 0.75
CA SER A 94 -19.10 0.77 0.30
C SER A 94 -18.48 2.11 -0.11
N THR A 95 -19.27 2.99 -0.71
CA THR A 95 -18.89 4.38 -1.02
C THR A 95 -18.51 5.17 0.23
N ASP A 96 -19.30 5.04 1.31
CA ASP A 96 -19.05 5.80 2.54
C ASP A 96 -17.75 5.34 3.21
N ALA A 97 -17.53 4.03 3.32
CA ALA A 97 -16.28 3.47 3.86
C ALA A 97 -15.07 3.85 3.00
N ALA A 98 -15.22 3.88 1.67
CA ALA A 98 -14.15 4.31 0.77
C ALA A 98 -13.75 5.78 1.00
N LYS A 99 -14.74 6.67 1.18
CA LYS A 99 -14.49 8.10 1.45
C LYS A 99 -13.88 8.30 2.82
N GLU A 100 -14.43 7.64 3.85
CA GLU A 100 -13.91 7.71 5.21
C GLU A 100 -12.43 7.31 5.29
N GLU A 101 -12.04 6.17 4.70
CA GLU A 101 -10.65 5.71 4.70
C GLU A 101 -9.71 6.60 3.87
N LEU A 102 -10.17 7.07 2.69
CA LEU A 102 -9.37 7.98 1.86
C LEU A 102 -9.17 9.34 2.53
N ASP A 103 -10.22 9.87 3.18
CA ASP A 103 -10.17 11.13 3.92
C ASP A 103 -9.26 10.98 5.15
N TYR A 104 -9.38 9.89 5.92
CA TYR A 104 -8.47 9.57 7.03
C TYR A 104 -7.01 9.54 6.59
N LEU A 105 -6.71 8.89 5.46
CA LEU A 105 -5.36 8.87 4.91
C LEU A 105 -4.91 10.25 4.43
N CYS A 106 -5.81 11.09 3.91
CA CYS A 106 -5.50 12.46 3.47
C CYS A 106 -5.34 13.48 4.61
N GLU A 107 -5.94 13.23 5.77
CA GLU A 107 -5.86 14.12 6.93
C GLU A 107 -4.81 13.68 7.95
N LYS A 108 -4.86 12.42 8.38
CA LYS A 108 -3.99 11.87 9.42
C LYS A 108 -2.89 10.98 8.85
N GLY A 109 -3.25 9.77 8.40
CA GLY A 109 -2.29 8.74 7.99
C GLY A 109 -1.21 8.44 9.05
N TYR A 110 -0.10 7.82 8.62
CA TYR A 110 1.02 7.54 9.52
C TYR A 110 1.84 8.79 9.85
N ARG A 111 1.80 9.81 8.96
CA ARG A 111 2.48 11.09 9.21
C ARG A 111 1.98 11.84 10.45
N TYR A 112 0.75 11.60 10.90
CA TYR A 112 0.23 12.18 12.14
C TYR A 112 0.99 11.67 13.38
N TYR A 113 1.32 10.37 13.42
CA TYR A 113 1.97 9.73 14.57
C TYR A 113 3.50 9.84 14.52
N PHE A 114 4.07 9.83 13.30
CA PHE A 114 5.50 9.66 13.08
C PHE A 114 6.42 10.63 13.86
N PRO A 115 6.13 11.95 13.97
CA PRO A 115 6.99 12.86 14.74
C PRO A 115 7.17 12.40 16.20
N PHE A 116 6.11 11.90 16.82
CA PHE A 116 6.12 11.42 18.20
C PHE A 116 6.75 10.03 18.33
N VAL A 117 6.53 9.15 17.35
CA VAL A 117 7.25 7.87 17.23
C VAL A 117 8.76 8.11 17.19
N TYR A 118 9.19 9.05 16.35
CA TYR A 118 10.60 9.40 16.21
C TYR A 118 11.18 9.98 17.51
N GLN A 119 10.48 10.93 18.15
CA GLN A 119 10.89 11.48 19.44
C GLN A 119 11.06 10.39 20.50
N ALA A 120 10.08 9.50 20.66
CA ALA A 120 10.17 8.38 21.58
C ALA A 120 11.33 7.42 21.24
N PHE A 121 11.61 7.21 19.95
CA PHE A 121 12.69 6.33 19.48
C PHE A 121 14.11 6.86 19.77
N LEU A 122 14.25 8.16 19.99
CA LEU A 122 15.50 8.75 20.48
C LEU A 122 15.68 8.60 21.99
N LEU A 123 14.60 8.34 22.74
CA LEU A 123 14.66 8.13 24.18
C LEU A 123 15.03 6.68 24.51
N GLY A 124 15.64 6.49 25.68
CA GLY A 124 16.01 5.17 26.22
C GLY A 124 15.20 4.71 27.42
N LYS A 125 14.15 5.47 27.82
CA LYS A 125 13.36 5.21 29.03
C LYS A 125 11.88 5.00 28.67
N PRO A 126 11.30 3.83 28.96
CA PRO A 126 9.90 3.54 28.63
C PRO A 126 8.90 4.55 29.18
N GLU A 127 9.12 5.08 30.38
CA GLU A 127 8.19 6.04 31.02
C GLU A 127 8.13 7.36 30.24
N ALA A 128 9.28 7.84 29.77
CA ALA A 128 9.35 9.07 28.98
C ALA A 128 8.81 8.87 27.54
N GLN A 129 8.94 7.67 27.00
CA GLN A 129 8.36 7.30 25.71
C GLN A 129 6.83 7.29 25.79
N ASP A 130 6.28 6.67 26.83
CA ASP A 130 4.84 6.60 27.06
C ASP A 130 4.23 7.98 27.35
N GLU A 131 4.93 8.83 28.11
CA GLU A 131 4.50 10.20 28.39
C GLU A 131 4.30 11.01 27.09
N ILE A 132 5.18 10.86 26.10
CA ILE A 132 5.02 11.50 24.78
C ILE A 132 3.71 11.03 24.13
N PHE A 133 3.40 9.73 24.19
CA PHE A 133 2.20 9.18 23.55
C PHE A 133 0.94 9.67 24.25
N GLN A 134 0.89 9.62 25.58
CA GLN A 134 -0.26 10.08 26.37
C GLN A 134 -0.53 11.58 26.20
N GLN A 135 0.52 12.40 26.04
CA GLN A 135 0.36 13.85 25.85
C GLN A 135 -0.17 14.23 24.46
N ASN A 136 0.06 13.39 23.44
CA ASN A 136 -0.23 13.74 22.04
C ASN A 136 -1.39 12.95 21.42
N MET A 137 -1.75 11.78 21.96
CA MET A 137 -2.86 10.97 21.46
C MET A 137 -4.14 11.25 22.24
N THR A 138 -5.22 11.58 21.53
CA THR A 138 -6.49 12.02 22.15
C THR A 138 -7.53 10.90 22.28
N SER A 139 -7.26 9.72 21.72
CA SER A 139 -8.14 8.56 21.75
C SER A 139 -7.35 7.28 22.00
N GLN A 140 -8.01 6.25 22.53
CA GLN A 140 -7.38 4.94 22.72
C GLN A 140 -6.92 4.33 21.39
N GLU A 141 -7.70 4.53 20.32
CA GLU A 141 -7.34 4.05 18.98
C GLU A 141 -6.06 4.70 18.46
N ASP A 142 -5.92 6.02 18.62
CA ASP A 142 -4.71 6.75 18.23
C ASP A 142 -3.51 6.30 19.09
N TYR A 143 -3.73 6.06 20.39
CA TYR A 143 -2.72 5.53 21.30
C TYR A 143 -2.24 4.12 20.88
N ASP A 144 -3.16 3.21 20.56
CA ASP A 144 -2.83 1.86 20.11
C ASP A 144 -2.05 1.90 18.79
N LYS A 145 -2.45 2.78 17.86
CA LYS A 145 -1.78 2.98 16.56
C LYS A 145 -0.35 3.51 16.72
N ILE A 146 -0.11 4.47 17.61
CA ILE A 146 1.25 5.00 17.82
C ILE A 146 2.16 3.98 18.51
N VAL A 147 1.65 3.26 19.51
CA VAL A 147 2.41 2.22 20.23
C VAL A 147 2.83 1.11 19.28
N ALA A 148 1.93 0.64 18.41
CA ALA A 148 2.24 -0.38 17.42
C ALA A 148 3.32 0.10 16.43
N GLN A 149 3.23 1.33 15.93
CA GLN A 149 4.24 1.89 15.03
C GLN A 149 5.61 2.01 15.70
N PHE A 150 5.63 2.44 16.96
CA PHE A 150 6.85 2.56 17.76
C PHE A 150 7.53 1.21 17.99
N GLN A 151 6.77 0.20 18.43
CA GLN A 151 7.28 -1.16 18.62
C GLN A 151 7.83 -1.74 17.31
N ASN A 152 7.09 -1.58 16.21
CA ASN A 152 7.53 -2.02 14.89
C ASN A 152 8.83 -1.34 14.46
N LEU A 153 8.98 -0.03 14.71
CA LEU A 153 10.23 0.67 14.42
C LEU A 153 11.39 0.14 15.26
N GLN A 154 11.20 -0.07 16.57
CA GLN A 154 12.22 -0.65 17.44
C GLN A 154 12.70 -2.01 16.94
N GLU A 155 11.78 -2.84 16.47
CA GLU A 155 12.09 -4.18 15.97
C GLU A 155 12.79 -4.20 14.60
N THR A 156 12.58 -3.17 13.79
CA THR A 156 12.98 -3.16 12.37
C THR A 156 14.10 -2.18 12.05
N PHE A 157 14.50 -1.30 12.98
CA PHE A 157 15.51 -0.29 12.70
C PHE A 157 16.83 -0.88 12.17
N ASP A 158 17.35 -1.94 12.80
CA ASP A 158 18.56 -2.62 12.34
C ASP A 158 18.40 -3.24 10.94
N GLU A 159 17.19 -3.68 10.58
CA GLU A 159 16.88 -4.14 9.22
C GLU A 159 16.89 -3.00 8.22
N LEU A 160 16.31 -1.83 8.57
CA LEU A 160 16.30 -0.65 7.72
C LEU A 160 17.74 -0.17 7.42
N ILE A 161 18.64 -0.24 8.40
CA ILE A 161 20.07 0.01 8.22
C ILE A 161 20.70 -1.04 7.29
N ARG A 162 20.49 -2.34 7.58
CA ARG A 162 21.06 -3.44 6.80
C ARG A 162 20.64 -3.40 5.33
N CYS A 163 19.39 -3.01 5.05
CA CYS A 163 18.86 -2.89 3.70
C CYS A 163 19.20 -1.54 3.05
N LYS A 164 19.93 -0.64 3.73
CA LYS A 164 20.32 0.68 3.22
C LYS A 164 19.13 1.57 2.87
N VAL A 165 18.06 1.48 3.67
CA VAL A 165 16.93 2.42 3.63
C VAL A 165 17.31 3.69 4.36
N VAL A 166 17.96 3.54 5.52
CA VAL A 166 18.58 4.61 6.30
C VAL A 166 20.02 4.23 6.65
N ALA A 167 20.87 5.23 6.89
CA ALA A 167 22.24 5.03 7.39
C ALA A 167 22.36 5.23 8.91
N GLU A 168 21.50 6.08 9.48
CA GLU A 168 21.46 6.44 10.89
C GLU A 168 20.06 6.90 11.30
N LYS A 169 19.84 7.21 12.58
CA LYS A 169 18.50 7.53 13.10
C LYS A 169 17.96 8.81 12.49
N GLU A 170 18.82 9.79 12.25
CA GLU A 170 18.50 11.12 11.76
C GLU A 170 17.88 11.08 10.35
N GLU A 171 18.24 10.09 9.54
CA GLU A 171 17.64 9.88 8.22
C GLU A 171 16.17 9.45 8.30
N LEU A 172 15.70 8.87 9.42
CA LEU A 172 14.28 8.61 9.63
C LEU A 172 13.47 9.90 9.57
N LEU A 173 13.98 10.98 10.19
CA LEU A 173 13.32 12.28 10.16
C LEU A 173 13.37 12.92 8.77
N HIS A 174 14.48 12.75 8.06
CA HIS A 174 14.64 13.27 6.69
C HIS A 174 13.63 12.66 5.71
N TYR A 175 13.50 11.33 5.70
CA TYR A 175 12.58 10.65 4.80
C TYR A 175 11.14 10.61 5.32
N GLY A 176 10.94 10.60 6.64
CA GLY A 176 9.61 10.47 7.24
C GLY A 176 8.81 9.28 6.70
N VAL A 177 7.49 9.42 6.67
CA VAL A 177 6.56 8.37 6.19
C VAL A 177 5.47 8.87 5.22
N ALA A 178 5.56 10.11 4.76
CA ALA A 178 4.55 10.66 3.85
C ALA A 178 4.49 9.91 2.51
N GLY A 179 5.59 9.29 2.06
CA GLY A 179 5.60 8.46 0.86
C GLY A 179 4.70 7.22 0.99
N TRP A 180 4.63 6.64 2.19
CA TRP A 180 3.76 5.51 2.52
C TRP A 180 2.27 5.90 2.46
N ASP A 181 1.92 7.06 3.01
CA ASP A 181 0.55 7.57 2.96
C ASP A 181 0.15 7.93 1.52
N ALA A 182 0.96 8.73 0.82
CA ALA A 182 0.69 9.17 -0.55
C ALA A 182 0.54 7.97 -1.52
N GLY A 183 1.42 6.97 -1.39
CA GLY A 183 1.33 5.75 -2.19
C GLY A 183 0.04 4.96 -1.96
N ARG A 184 -0.44 4.89 -0.71
CA ARG A 184 -1.69 4.21 -0.34
C ARG A 184 -2.93 4.97 -0.82
N ILE A 185 -2.97 6.29 -0.64
CA ILE A 185 -4.06 7.14 -1.14
C ILE A 185 -4.21 6.96 -2.66
N CYS A 186 -3.11 7.10 -3.41
CA CYS A 186 -3.12 7.02 -4.87
C CYS A 186 -3.66 5.66 -5.36
N PHE A 187 -3.20 4.55 -4.77
CA PHE A 187 -3.65 3.22 -5.14
C PHE A 187 -5.10 2.94 -4.73
N LEU A 188 -5.49 3.29 -3.49
CA LEU A 188 -6.84 3.02 -3.00
C LEU A 188 -7.88 3.83 -3.78
N ALA A 189 -7.60 5.08 -4.13
CA ALA A 189 -8.49 5.88 -4.97
C ALA A 189 -8.79 5.15 -6.30
N ARG A 190 -7.77 4.56 -6.93
CA ARG A 190 -7.93 3.76 -8.15
C ARG A 190 -8.72 2.48 -7.93
N ALA A 191 -8.40 1.74 -6.87
CA ALA A 191 -9.08 0.50 -6.54
C ALA A 191 -10.57 0.72 -6.22
N CYS A 192 -10.89 1.74 -5.42
CA CYS A 192 -12.26 2.15 -5.12
C CYS A 192 -13.01 2.61 -6.38
N CYS A 193 -12.34 3.31 -7.30
CA CYS A 193 -12.92 3.69 -8.59
C CYS A 193 -13.26 2.46 -9.44
N GLU A 194 -12.35 1.49 -9.53
CA GLU A 194 -12.57 0.27 -10.33
C GLU A 194 -13.68 -0.61 -9.75
N MET A 195 -13.87 -0.60 -8.43
CA MET A 195 -15.00 -1.28 -7.76
C MET A 195 -16.31 -0.48 -7.78
N GLY A 196 -16.31 0.73 -8.33
CA GLY A 196 -17.49 1.58 -8.43
C GLY A 196 -17.92 2.25 -7.11
N TYR A 197 -17.06 2.28 -6.09
CA TYR A 197 -17.33 2.95 -4.81
C TYR A 197 -17.18 4.47 -4.91
N ILE A 198 -16.30 4.95 -5.78
CA ILE A 198 -16.16 6.37 -6.11
C ILE A 198 -16.10 6.55 -7.62
N THR A 199 -16.41 7.76 -8.09
CA THR A 199 -16.27 8.13 -9.49
C THR A 199 -14.81 8.35 -9.88
N GLU A 200 -14.48 8.29 -11.17
CA GLU A 200 -13.13 8.61 -11.65
C GLU A 200 -12.73 10.06 -11.29
N ALA A 201 -13.67 11.00 -11.33
CA ALA A 201 -13.43 12.39 -10.94
C ALA A 201 -13.06 12.52 -9.45
N GLU A 202 -13.71 11.75 -8.57
CA GLU A 202 -13.34 11.70 -7.15
C GLU A 202 -11.98 11.02 -6.95
N ALA A 203 -11.69 9.93 -7.68
CA ALA A 203 -10.40 9.27 -7.62
C ALA A 203 -9.25 10.22 -7.98
N TRP A 204 -9.41 11.03 -9.04
CA TRP A 204 -8.42 12.04 -9.42
C TRP A 204 -8.21 13.11 -8.36
N LYS A 205 -9.25 13.52 -7.61
CA LYS A 205 -9.07 14.46 -6.47
C LYS A 205 -8.13 13.86 -5.41
N TYR A 206 -8.33 12.61 -5.03
CA TYR A 206 -7.46 11.93 -4.06
C TYR A 206 -6.04 11.70 -4.59
N ILE A 207 -5.91 11.36 -5.88
CA ILE A 207 -4.60 11.23 -6.54
C ILE A 207 -3.87 12.57 -6.54
N ASP A 208 -4.56 13.68 -6.80
CA ASP A 208 -3.98 15.02 -6.77
C ASP A 208 -3.53 15.40 -5.36
N LEU A 209 -4.31 15.07 -4.33
CA LEU A 209 -3.92 15.27 -2.93
C LEU A 209 -2.66 14.46 -2.58
N ALA A 210 -2.60 13.19 -2.98
CA ALA A 210 -1.43 12.34 -2.79
C ALA A 210 -0.20 12.89 -3.52
N TYR A 211 -0.38 13.38 -4.75
CA TYR A 211 0.69 13.99 -5.54
C TYR A 211 1.23 15.26 -4.88
N ASN A 212 0.34 16.16 -4.47
CA ASN A 212 0.72 17.40 -3.80
C ASN A 212 1.40 17.11 -2.46
N MET A 213 0.93 16.13 -1.68
CA MET A 213 1.56 15.68 -0.44
C MET A 213 2.98 15.17 -0.67
N ALA A 214 3.20 14.35 -1.70
CA ALA A 214 4.52 13.83 -2.03
C ALA A 214 5.47 14.96 -2.49
N HIS A 215 5.03 15.82 -3.41
CA HIS A 215 5.85 16.89 -3.96
C HIS A 215 6.11 18.06 -3.01
N SER A 216 5.27 18.27 -2.00
CA SER A 216 5.55 19.23 -0.93
C SER A 216 6.54 18.71 0.11
N THR A 217 6.68 17.39 0.22
CA THR A 217 7.53 16.73 1.24
C THR A 217 8.90 16.33 0.72
N PHE A 218 9.00 15.86 -0.53
CA PHE A 218 10.22 15.27 -1.07
C PHE A 218 10.82 16.07 -2.23
N SER A 219 12.12 15.86 -2.45
CA SER A 219 12.87 16.46 -3.56
C SER A 219 13.20 15.45 -4.66
N SER A 220 12.88 14.16 -4.46
CA SER A 220 13.18 13.11 -5.42
C SER A 220 12.30 11.86 -5.22
N TRP A 221 12.17 11.06 -6.28
CA TRP A 221 11.57 9.72 -6.21
C TRP A 221 12.29 8.80 -5.23
N LYS A 222 13.60 8.98 -5.05
CA LYS A 222 14.41 8.17 -4.14
C LYS A 222 13.98 8.41 -2.70
N ASP A 223 13.85 9.67 -2.29
CA ASP A 223 13.46 10.03 -0.92
C ASP A 223 12.04 9.54 -0.63
N MET A 224 11.13 9.72 -1.58
CA MET A 224 9.78 9.18 -1.49
C MET A 224 9.77 7.65 -1.36
N GLY A 225 10.62 6.95 -2.12
CA GLY A 225 10.77 5.50 -2.05
C GLY A 225 11.26 5.03 -0.67
N MET A 226 12.25 5.71 -0.09
CA MET A 226 12.72 5.38 1.27
C MET A 226 11.64 5.65 2.31
N SER A 227 10.94 6.79 2.19
CA SER A 227 9.79 7.15 3.03
C SER A 227 8.70 6.07 3.02
N TYR A 228 8.41 5.52 1.82
CA TYR A 228 7.46 4.42 1.67
C TYR A 228 7.91 3.16 2.42
N VAL A 229 9.19 2.77 2.31
CA VAL A 229 9.73 1.58 2.99
C VAL A 229 9.71 1.76 4.51
N ILE A 230 10.06 2.94 5.02
CA ILE A 230 9.98 3.25 6.46
C ILE A 230 8.54 3.13 6.96
N GLY A 231 7.58 3.77 6.29
CA GLY A 231 6.17 3.71 6.71
C GLY A 231 5.59 2.28 6.67
N ARG A 232 6.03 1.47 5.69
CA ARG A 232 5.68 0.04 5.67
C ARG A 232 6.28 -0.73 6.84
N SER A 233 7.51 -0.42 7.22
CA SER A 233 8.18 -1.02 8.38
C SER A 233 7.39 -0.74 9.66
N LEU A 234 6.92 0.50 9.83
CA LEU A 234 6.06 0.91 10.94
C LEU A 234 4.70 0.18 10.94
N TRP A 235 4.19 -0.22 9.77
CA TRP A 235 2.92 -0.95 9.65
C TRP A 235 3.07 -2.44 9.94
N GLY A 236 4.07 -3.09 9.34
CA GLY A 236 4.19 -4.55 9.31
C GLY A 236 5.27 -5.15 10.20
N GLY A 237 6.10 -4.34 10.86
CA GLY A 237 7.23 -4.82 11.65
C GLY A 237 8.12 -5.79 10.85
N LYS A 238 8.57 -6.88 11.47
CA LYS A 238 9.40 -7.91 10.80
C LYS A 238 8.69 -8.64 9.66
N HIS A 239 7.38 -8.50 9.52
CA HIS A 239 6.60 -9.05 8.41
C HIS A 239 6.41 -8.05 7.26
N ALA A 240 7.05 -6.88 7.33
CA ALA A 240 6.99 -5.87 6.28
C ALA A 240 7.78 -6.24 5.02
N TYR A 241 8.69 -7.22 5.07
CA TYR A 241 9.58 -7.58 3.95
C TYR A 241 10.36 -6.36 3.41
N ASN A 242 11.01 -5.62 4.32
CA ASN A 242 11.62 -4.33 4.01
C ASN A 242 12.70 -4.42 2.91
N SER A 243 13.49 -5.51 2.89
CA SER A 243 14.46 -5.76 1.82
C SER A 243 13.80 -5.85 0.44
N VAL A 244 12.71 -6.60 0.32
CA VAL A 244 11.96 -6.75 -0.95
C VAL A 244 11.40 -5.41 -1.40
N MET A 245 10.93 -4.59 -0.46
CA MET A 245 10.39 -3.27 -0.80
C MET A 245 11.48 -2.28 -1.17
N LYS A 246 12.65 -2.38 -0.56
CA LYS A 246 13.82 -1.63 -0.99
C LYS A 246 14.25 -2.03 -2.41
N ASP A 247 14.22 -3.32 -2.73
CA ASP A 247 14.50 -3.81 -4.08
C ASP A 247 13.48 -3.27 -5.09
N THR A 248 12.19 -3.24 -4.73
CA THR A 248 11.14 -2.62 -5.55
C THR A 248 11.40 -1.13 -5.79
N ALA A 249 11.79 -0.37 -4.76
CA ALA A 249 12.15 1.03 -4.91
C ALA A 249 13.36 1.20 -5.85
N ASP A 250 14.39 0.36 -5.71
CA ASP A 250 15.56 0.37 -6.57
C ASP A 250 15.24 0.00 -8.02
N GLU A 251 14.32 -0.94 -8.24
CA GLU A 251 13.84 -1.30 -9.57
C GLU A 251 13.10 -0.12 -10.20
N LEU A 252 12.18 0.53 -9.47
CA LEU A 252 11.50 1.73 -9.95
C LEU A 252 12.48 2.87 -10.28
N LEU A 253 13.58 3.02 -9.56
CA LEU A 253 14.57 4.06 -9.84
C LEU A 253 15.46 3.75 -11.07
N LYS A 254 15.52 2.49 -11.54
CA LYS A 254 16.51 2.05 -12.55
C LYS A 254 15.86 1.52 -13.82
N HIS A 255 14.74 0.83 -13.72
CA HIS A 255 14.11 0.12 -14.82
C HIS A 255 13.67 1.10 -15.93
N GLU A 256 14.01 0.81 -17.19
CA GLU A 256 13.80 1.71 -18.33
C GLU A 256 12.35 2.17 -18.50
N ASN A 257 11.40 1.26 -18.27
CA ASN A 257 9.97 1.52 -18.40
C ASN A 257 9.33 2.03 -17.10
N SER A 258 10.11 2.29 -16.06
CA SER A 258 9.55 2.77 -14.79
C SER A 258 8.94 4.16 -14.94
N PRO A 259 7.78 4.42 -14.32
CA PRO A 259 7.23 5.77 -14.27
C PRO A 259 8.17 6.77 -13.58
N TRP A 260 8.97 6.35 -12.59
CA TRP A 260 9.95 7.23 -11.92
C TRP A 260 11.14 7.61 -12.79
N ARG A 261 11.42 6.81 -13.83
CA ARG A 261 12.43 7.11 -14.85
C ARG A 261 11.86 7.95 -15.98
N LYS A 262 10.63 7.67 -16.39
CA LYS A 262 9.96 8.38 -17.48
C LYS A 262 9.58 9.80 -17.09
N TYR A 263 9.09 10.01 -15.87
CA TYR A 263 8.65 11.31 -15.37
C TYR A 263 9.63 11.80 -14.32
N ALA A 264 10.45 12.78 -14.66
CA ALA A 264 11.30 13.46 -13.69
C ALA A 264 10.45 14.05 -12.56
N TRP A 265 11.02 14.06 -11.34
CA TRP A 265 10.40 14.67 -10.16
C TRP A 265 9.96 16.10 -10.46
#